data_AF-A0A3A0DVZ1-F1
#
_entry.id   AF-A0A3A0DVZ1-F1
#
_cell.length_a   1.000
_cell.length_b   1.000
_cell.length_c   1.000
_cell.angle_alpha   90.00
_cell.angle_beta   90.00
_cell.angle_gamma   90.00
#
_symmetry.space_group_name_H-M   'P 1'
#
loop_
_entity.id
_entity.type
_entity.pdbx_description
1 polymer ?
#
loop_
_entity_poly.entity_id
_entity_poly.type
_entity_poly.pdbx_seq_one_letter_code
_entity_poly.pdbx_strand_id
1 'polypeptide(L)'
;MSDYAANLRRLMAREGLTLGDVVARSGLDERTIKGILAGVNRPHARTLHRLAAGLGVDPDELFQDPSLLLHRYFDRRTNPLVEEVVEAHPDVFRGWTEGDFDELYSRFGTGGALGSDGVLAAAQTMKRNRETHRKLALLLESSHADLVVDLVEAMFQRIAAK
;
A
#
# COMPACT_ATOMS: atom_id res chain seq x y z
N MET A 1 7.32 -9.11 -12.67
CA MET A 1 8.17 -8.19 -13.47
C MET A 1 7.33 -6.94 -13.69
N SER A 2 7.82 -5.75 -13.34
CA SER A 2 7.04 -4.51 -13.46
C SER A 2 6.63 -4.26 -14.91
N ASP A 3 5.33 -4.28 -15.19
CA ASP A 3 4.76 -4.03 -16.52
C ASP A 3 4.25 -2.58 -16.58
N TYR A 4 5.16 -1.67 -16.92
CA TYR A 4 4.89 -0.24 -17.09
C TYR A 4 3.75 0.03 -18.09
N ALA A 5 3.63 -0.83 -19.11
CA ALA A 5 2.60 -0.70 -20.12
C ALA A 5 1.23 -1.04 -19.55
N ALA A 6 1.13 -2.09 -18.74
CA ALA A 6 -0.10 -2.44 -18.02
C ALA A 6 -0.50 -1.35 -17.02
N ASN A 7 0.44 -0.83 -16.24
CA ASN A 7 0.16 0.25 -15.28
C ASN A 7 -0.32 1.54 -15.97
N LEU A 8 0.31 1.93 -17.09
CA LEU A 8 -0.12 3.09 -17.85
C LEU A 8 -1.51 2.89 -18.47
N ARG A 9 -1.80 1.71 -19.05
CA ARG A 9 -3.15 1.39 -19.56
C ARG A 9 -4.20 1.41 -18.45
N ARG A 10 -3.87 0.91 -17.26
CA ARG A 10 -4.75 0.95 -16.07
C ARG A 10 -5.10 2.39 -15.70
N LEU A 11 -4.09 3.27 -15.63
CA LEU A 11 -4.31 4.70 -15.33
C LEU A 11 -5.15 5.39 -16.40
N MET A 12 -4.87 5.11 -17.69
CA MET A 12 -5.67 5.65 -18.79
C MET A 12 -7.13 5.22 -18.72
N ALA A 13 -7.41 3.95 -18.42
CA ALA A 13 -8.77 3.45 -18.28
C ALA A 13 -9.49 4.01 -17.04
N ARG A 14 -8.77 4.16 -15.91
CA ARG A 14 -9.33 4.72 -14.66
C ARG A 14 -9.77 6.17 -14.82
N GLU A 15 -8.94 6.96 -15.47
CA GLU A 15 -9.11 8.42 -15.59
C GLU A 15 -9.78 8.83 -16.92
N GLY A 16 -10.15 7.87 -17.78
CA GLY A 16 -10.74 8.11 -19.09
C GLY A 16 -9.81 8.83 -20.09
N LEU A 17 -8.50 8.63 -19.97
CA LEU A 17 -7.49 9.36 -20.75
C LEU A 17 -7.21 8.71 -22.10
N THR A 18 -7.10 9.53 -23.13
CA THR A 18 -6.57 9.14 -24.44
C THR A 18 -5.05 9.26 -24.48
N LEU A 19 -4.42 8.68 -25.52
CA LEU A 19 -2.98 8.86 -25.76
C LEU A 19 -2.59 10.36 -25.86
N GLY A 20 -3.44 11.17 -26.49
CA GLY A 20 -3.23 12.61 -26.62
C GLY A 20 -3.25 13.32 -25.27
N ASP A 21 -4.14 12.91 -24.37
CA ASP A 21 -4.21 13.47 -23.01
C ASP A 21 -2.95 13.13 -22.20
N VAL A 22 -2.46 11.90 -22.30
CA VAL A 22 -1.22 11.49 -21.63
C VAL A 22 -0.02 12.28 -22.16
N VAL A 23 0.08 12.48 -23.47
CA VAL A 23 1.13 13.30 -24.10
C VAL A 23 1.05 14.74 -23.60
N ALA A 24 -0.14 15.34 -23.64
CA ALA A 24 -0.36 16.73 -23.22
C ALA A 24 -0.04 16.93 -21.74
N ARG A 25 -0.46 16.01 -20.87
CA ARG A 25 -0.28 16.10 -19.42
C ARG A 25 1.15 15.80 -18.97
N SER A 26 1.82 14.82 -19.60
CA SER A 26 3.19 14.44 -19.23
C SER A 26 4.28 15.30 -19.87
N GLY A 27 3.95 16.02 -20.96
CA GLY A 27 4.93 16.77 -21.76
C GLY A 27 5.98 15.87 -22.43
N LEU A 28 5.70 14.56 -22.55
CA LEU A 28 6.54 13.59 -23.25
C LEU A 28 6.09 13.46 -24.70
N ASP A 29 7.02 13.10 -25.58
CA ASP A 29 6.66 12.88 -26.99
C ASP A 29 5.78 11.63 -27.18
N GLU A 30 4.92 11.67 -28.19
CA GLU A 30 3.97 10.58 -28.49
C GLU A 30 4.68 9.25 -28.78
N ARG A 31 5.88 9.30 -29.41
CA ARG A 31 6.70 8.13 -29.70
C ARG A 31 7.14 7.42 -28.41
N THR A 32 7.49 8.17 -27.38
CA THR A 32 7.93 7.70 -26.07
C THR A 32 6.77 7.02 -25.37
N ILE A 33 5.59 7.65 -25.35
CA ILE A 33 4.41 7.04 -24.74
C ILE A 33 3.99 5.76 -25.49
N LYS A 34 4.01 5.75 -26.82
CA LYS A 34 3.78 4.54 -27.64
C LYS A 34 4.82 3.45 -27.35
N GLY A 35 6.09 3.81 -27.17
CA GLY A 35 7.15 2.87 -26.81
C GLY A 35 6.95 2.24 -25.42
N ILE A 36 6.47 3.03 -24.45
CA ILE A 36 6.09 2.55 -23.12
C ILE A 36 4.91 1.58 -23.22
N LEU A 37 3.84 1.95 -23.93
CA LEU A 37 2.66 1.11 -24.12
C LEU A 37 2.96 -0.18 -24.88
N ALA A 38 3.88 -0.15 -25.83
CA ALA A 38 4.29 -1.34 -26.58
C ALA A 38 5.18 -2.29 -25.74
N GLY A 39 5.68 -1.85 -24.58
CA GLY A 39 6.55 -2.66 -23.71
C GLY A 39 7.93 -2.93 -24.31
N VAL A 40 8.31 -2.22 -25.38
CA VAL A 40 9.51 -2.51 -26.17
C VAL A 40 10.78 -1.96 -25.49
N ASN A 41 10.64 -0.94 -24.63
CA ASN A 41 11.76 -0.31 -23.93
C ASN A 41 11.48 -0.08 -22.45
N ARG A 42 12.49 -0.32 -21.60
CA ARG A 42 12.45 0.05 -20.20
C ARG A 42 12.62 1.57 -20.07
N PRO A 43 11.63 2.32 -19.58
CA PRO A 43 11.72 3.77 -19.56
C PRO A 43 12.74 4.21 -18.50
N HIS A 44 13.47 5.29 -18.75
CA HIS A 44 14.35 5.87 -17.73
C HIS A 44 13.52 6.43 -16.56
N ALA A 45 14.09 6.38 -15.35
CA ALA A 45 13.45 6.91 -14.15
C ALA A 45 12.95 8.36 -14.31
N ARG A 46 13.71 9.21 -15.02
CA ARG A 46 13.31 10.59 -15.32
C ARG A 46 12.03 10.67 -16.19
N THR A 47 11.86 9.76 -17.14
CA THR A 47 10.66 9.68 -17.98
C THR A 47 9.45 9.27 -17.15
N LEU A 48 9.64 8.29 -16.24
CA LEU A 48 8.58 7.82 -15.34
C LEU A 48 8.16 8.90 -14.34
N HIS A 49 9.10 9.66 -13.76
CA HIS A 49 8.76 10.78 -12.88
C HIS A 49 7.98 11.87 -13.60
N ARG A 50 8.33 12.21 -14.84
CA ARG A 50 7.55 13.16 -15.65
C ARG A 50 6.15 12.66 -15.96
N LEU A 51 6.03 11.37 -16.28
CA LEU A 51 4.75 10.72 -16.53
C LEU A 51 3.88 10.75 -15.27
N ALA A 52 4.42 10.36 -14.11
CA ALA A 52 3.73 10.37 -12.83
C ALA A 52 3.27 11.78 -12.44
N ALA A 53 4.18 12.77 -12.52
CA ALA A 53 3.88 14.16 -12.22
C ALA A 53 2.79 14.74 -13.13
N GLY A 54 2.84 14.43 -14.43
CA GLY A 54 1.82 14.87 -15.38
C GLY A 54 0.46 14.22 -15.16
N LEU A 55 0.45 12.96 -14.71
CA LEU A 55 -0.79 12.22 -14.43
C LEU A 55 -1.32 12.44 -13.01
N GLY A 56 -0.58 13.16 -12.15
CA GLY A 56 -0.96 13.41 -10.77
C GLY A 56 -0.96 12.16 -9.88
N VAL A 57 -0.11 11.18 -10.20
CA VAL A 57 0.00 9.91 -9.47
C VAL A 57 1.37 9.78 -8.81
N ASP A 58 1.46 8.95 -7.77
CA ASP A 58 2.76 8.61 -7.18
C ASP A 58 3.61 7.83 -8.20
N PRO A 59 4.91 8.15 -8.38
CA PRO A 59 5.80 7.41 -9.27
C PRO A 59 5.79 5.89 -9.03
N ASP A 60 5.64 5.45 -7.78
CA ASP A 60 5.62 4.04 -7.40
C ASP A 60 4.44 3.28 -8.02
N GLU A 61 3.30 3.94 -8.29
CA GLU A 61 2.17 3.32 -9.00
C GLU A 61 2.54 2.86 -10.43
N LEU A 62 3.60 3.42 -11.02
CA LEU A 62 4.10 2.98 -12.33
C LEU A 62 5.03 1.76 -12.21
N PHE A 63 5.61 1.49 -11.02
CA PHE A 63 6.58 0.42 -10.77
C PHE A 63 5.95 -0.85 -10.16
N GLN A 64 4.87 -0.70 -9.39
CA GLN A 64 4.22 -1.81 -8.68
C GLN A 64 3.65 -2.86 -9.64
N ASP A 65 3.46 -4.08 -9.13
CA ASP A 65 2.81 -5.14 -9.91
C ASP A 65 1.34 -4.74 -10.20
N PRO A 66 0.91 -4.74 -11.48
CA PRO A 66 -0.45 -4.35 -11.84
C PRO A 66 -1.53 -5.15 -11.09
N SER A 67 -1.27 -6.42 -10.77
CA SER A 67 -2.20 -7.28 -10.03
C SER A 67 -2.36 -6.85 -8.56
N LEU A 68 -1.27 -6.42 -7.91
CA LEU A 68 -1.30 -5.86 -6.55
C LEU A 68 -2.06 -4.54 -6.52
N LEU A 69 -1.86 -3.68 -7.53
CA LEU A 69 -2.56 -2.40 -7.64
C LEU A 69 -4.07 -2.58 -7.92
N LEU A 70 -4.44 -3.56 -8.75
CA LEU A 70 -5.84 -3.91 -9.00
C LEU A 70 -6.51 -4.48 -7.75
N HIS A 71 -5.82 -5.33 -6.99
CA HIS A 71 -6.35 -5.87 -5.74
C HIS A 71 -6.58 -4.77 -4.70
N ARG A 72 -5.59 -3.90 -4.46
CA ARG A 72 -5.74 -2.74 -3.55
C ARG A 72 -6.87 -1.80 -3.97
N TYR A 73 -6.99 -1.52 -5.28
CA TYR A 73 -8.03 -0.64 -5.79
C TYR A 73 -9.43 -1.27 -5.70
N PHE A 74 -9.52 -2.59 -5.92
CA PHE A 74 -10.76 -3.33 -5.73
C PHE A 74 -11.18 -3.29 -4.26
N ASP A 75 -10.27 -3.62 -3.34
CA ASP A 75 -10.52 -3.65 -1.89
C ASP A 75 -10.94 -2.28 -1.34
N ARG A 76 -10.33 -1.18 -1.82
CA ARG A 76 -10.75 0.19 -1.43
C ARG A 76 -12.13 0.56 -1.99
N ARG A 77 -12.46 0.13 -3.20
CA ARG A 77 -13.76 0.42 -3.85
C ARG A 77 -14.92 -0.42 -3.36
N THR A 78 -14.68 -1.66 -2.94
CA THR A 78 -15.74 -2.54 -2.39
C THR A 78 -15.97 -2.33 -0.90
N ASN A 79 -15.15 -1.50 -0.24
CA ASN A 79 -15.24 -1.26 1.20
C ASN A 79 -15.21 0.24 1.57
N PRO A 80 -16.24 1.02 1.18
CA PRO A 80 -16.36 2.44 1.56
C PRO A 80 -16.41 2.64 3.07
N LEU A 81 -16.78 1.59 3.81
CA LEU A 81 -16.90 1.60 5.26
C LEU A 81 -15.57 1.87 5.99
N VAL A 82 -14.42 1.54 5.40
CA VAL A 82 -13.12 1.93 5.98
C VAL A 82 -12.88 3.43 5.87
N GLU A 83 -13.22 4.04 4.74
CA GLU A 83 -13.10 5.50 4.57
C GLU A 83 -14.05 6.24 5.53
N GLU A 84 -15.30 5.79 5.66
CA GLU A 84 -16.27 6.34 6.61
C GLU A 84 -15.78 6.26 8.06
N VAL A 85 -15.17 5.14 8.46
CA VAL A 85 -14.62 4.95 9.82
C VAL A 85 -13.38 5.82 10.06
N VAL A 86 -12.53 5.99 9.04
CA VAL A 86 -11.36 6.87 9.12
C VAL A 86 -11.78 8.32 9.30
N GLU A 87 -12.80 8.75 8.56
CA GLU A 87 -13.37 10.10 8.69
C GLU A 87 -14.06 10.31 10.06
N ALA A 88 -14.79 9.30 10.55
CA ALA A 88 -15.47 9.37 11.84
C ALA A 88 -14.52 9.32 13.06
N HIS A 89 -13.33 8.70 12.92
CA HIS A 89 -12.40 8.48 14.02
C HIS A 89 -10.94 8.83 13.68
N PRO A 90 -10.63 10.08 13.28
CA PRO A 90 -9.30 10.47 12.81
C PRO A 90 -8.20 10.26 13.86
N ASP A 91 -8.53 10.36 15.15
CA ASP A 91 -7.58 10.14 16.25
C ASP A 91 -7.06 8.70 16.34
N VAL A 92 -7.84 7.71 15.89
CA VAL A 92 -7.43 6.29 15.88
C VAL A 92 -6.38 6.04 14.80
N PHE A 93 -6.51 6.73 13.67
CA PHE A 93 -5.66 6.60 12.49
C PHE A 93 -4.52 7.62 12.44
N ARG A 94 -4.37 8.44 13.47
CA ARG A 94 -3.32 9.45 13.54
C ARG A 94 -1.93 8.79 13.46
N GLY A 95 -1.14 9.21 12.48
CA GLY A 95 0.21 8.72 12.25
C GLY A 95 0.30 7.38 11.51
N TRP A 96 -0.80 6.91 10.91
CA TRP A 96 -0.79 5.76 10.01
C TRP A 96 -0.15 6.13 8.67
N THR A 97 0.58 5.17 8.11
CA THR A 97 1.18 5.21 6.77
C THR A 97 0.29 4.50 5.76
N GLU A 98 0.55 4.68 4.46
CA GLU A 98 -0.19 3.95 3.42
C GLU A 98 -0.09 2.42 3.57
N GLY A 99 1.07 1.91 4.03
CA GLY A 99 1.25 0.49 4.32
C GLY A 99 0.33 -0.02 5.44
N ASP A 100 0.04 0.82 6.44
CA ASP A 100 -0.89 0.47 7.52
C ASP A 100 -2.33 0.37 6.99
N PHE A 101 -2.72 1.27 6.09
CA PHE A 101 -4.03 1.18 5.43
C PHE A 101 -4.12 -0.06 4.55
N ASP A 102 -3.08 -0.38 3.78
CA ASP A 102 -3.06 -1.57 2.94
C ASP A 102 -3.18 -2.87 3.75
N GLU A 103 -2.55 -2.96 4.93
CA GLU A 103 -2.73 -4.09 5.87
C GLU A 103 -4.17 -4.17 6.39
N LEU A 104 -4.79 -3.03 6.71
CA LEU A 104 -6.17 -2.96 7.16
C LEU A 104 -7.15 -3.43 6.07
N TYR A 105 -6.98 -2.96 4.84
CA TYR A 105 -7.81 -3.37 3.70
C TYR A 105 -7.62 -4.87 3.38
N SER A 106 -6.38 -5.38 3.44
CA SER A 106 -6.09 -6.80 3.20
C SER A 106 -6.73 -7.73 4.23
N ARG A 107 -6.69 -7.37 5.52
CA ARG A 107 -7.36 -8.15 6.58
C ARG A 107 -8.87 -8.17 6.44
N PHE A 108 -9.46 -7.09 5.95
CA PHE A 108 -10.91 -6.99 5.78
C PHE A 108 -11.40 -7.74 4.53
N GLY A 109 -10.57 -7.87 3.48
CA GLY A 109 -10.93 -8.55 2.23
C GLY A 109 -11.18 -10.06 2.32
N THR A 110 -10.79 -10.73 3.40
CA THR A 110 -10.84 -12.21 3.52
C THR A 110 -11.89 -12.76 4.49
N GLY A 111 -12.62 -11.91 5.23
CA GLY A 111 -13.64 -12.34 6.19
C GLY A 111 -14.82 -11.38 6.21
N GLY A 112 -15.91 -11.76 5.57
CA GLY A 112 -17.08 -10.91 5.36
C GLY A 112 -17.67 -10.30 6.63
N ALA A 113 -18.20 -9.09 6.45
CA ALA A 113 -19.14 -8.37 7.30
C ALA A 113 -18.76 -8.25 8.78
N LEU A 114 -17.82 -7.35 9.09
CA LEU A 114 -17.85 -6.66 10.36
C LEU A 114 -17.96 -5.17 10.03
N GLY A 115 -19.04 -4.53 10.46
CA GLY A 115 -19.30 -3.11 10.21
C GLY A 115 -18.25 -2.19 10.83
N SER A 116 -18.58 -0.93 11.06
CA SER A 116 -17.66 0.09 11.60
C SER A 116 -16.84 -0.38 12.80
N ASP A 117 -17.46 -1.16 13.69
CA ASP A 117 -16.84 -1.74 14.88
C ASP A 117 -15.71 -2.73 14.57
N GLY A 118 -15.82 -3.49 13.48
CA GLY A 118 -14.79 -4.43 13.04
C GLY A 118 -13.54 -3.73 12.54
N VAL A 119 -13.73 -2.66 11.77
CA VAL A 119 -12.63 -1.80 11.31
C VAL A 119 -11.92 -1.17 12.49
N LEU A 120 -12.69 -0.66 13.47
CA LEU A 120 -12.11 -0.06 14.68
C LEU A 120 -11.34 -1.08 15.51
N ALA A 121 -11.88 -2.29 15.70
CA ALA A 121 -11.21 -3.36 16.44
C ALA A 121 -9.92 -3.84 15.76
N ALA A 122 -9.94 -3.96 14.43
CA ALA A 122 -8.74 -4.27 13.65
C ALA A 122 -7.68 -3.16 13.79
N ALA A 123 -8.09 -1.89 13.67
CA ALA A 123 -7.20 -0.74 13.83
C ALA A 123 -6.59 -0.66 15.24
N GLN A 124 -7.37 -0.94 16.28
CA GLN A 124 -6.88 -1.02 17.66
C GLN A 124 -5.87 -2.15 17.86
N THR A 125 -6.14 -3.33 17.27
CA THR A 125 -5.22 -4.46 17.32
C THR A 125 -3.89 -4.12 16.64
N MET A 126 -3.95 -3.50 15.46
CA MET A 126 -2.75 -3.04 14.74
C MET A 126 -1.96 -2.02 15.54
N LYS A 127 -2.63 -1.03 16.13
CA LYS A 127 -2.00 -0.03 17.02
C LYS A 127 -1.29 -0.70 18.20
N ARG A 128 -1.96 -1.65 18.87
CA ARG A 128 -1.39 -2.38 20.01
C ARG A 128 -0.17 -3.20 19.61
N ASN A 129 -0.21 -3.87 18.47
CA ASN A 129 0.93 -4.67 17.98
C ASN A 129 2.14 -3.78 17.67
N ARG A 130 1.93 -2.64 16.99
CA ARG A 130 3.01 -1.66 16.71
C ARG A 130 3.60 -1.09 17.99
N GLU A 131 2.76 -0.72 18.96
CA GLU A 131 3.23 -0.21 20.24
C GLU A 131 4.06 -1.26 21.00
N THR A 132 3.64 -2.53 20.94
CA THR A 132 4.37 -3.65 21.54
C THR A 132 5.72 -3.85 20.87
N HIS A 133 5.80 -3.85 19.53
CA HIS A 133 7.07 -3.96 18.82
C HIS A 133 8.00 -2.80 19.13
N ARG A 134 7.48 -1.57 19.23
CA ARG A 134 8.27 -0.40 19.62
C ARG A 134 8.84 -0.53 21.04
N LYS A 135 8.03 -0.98 22.00
CA LYS A 135 8.48 -1.25 23.37
C LYS A 135 9.55 -2.34 23.39
N LEU A 136 9.37 -3.40 22.61
CA LEU A 136 10.34 -4.48 22.47
C LEU A 136 11.67 -3.97 21.92
N ALA A 137 11.65 -3.17 20.86
CA ALA A 137 12.85 -2.56 20.29
C ALA A 137 13.61 -1.71 21.33
N LEU A 138 12.91 -0.85 22.08
CA LEU A 138 13.52 -0.06 23.16
C LEU A 138 14.11 -0.93 24.27
N LEU A 139 13.45 -2.03 24.61
CA LEU A 139 13.95 -2.97 25.62
C LEU A 139 15.21 -3.70 25.15
N LEU A 140 15.29 -4.07 23.86
CA LEU A 140 16.46 -4.70 23.25
C LEU A 140 17.66 -3.74 23.16
N GLU A 141 17.43 -2.42 23.13
CA GLU A 141 18.47 -1.40 23.22
C GLU A 141 18.87 -1.04 24.66
N SER A 142 18.26 -1.70 25.66
CA SER A 142 18.48 -1.42 27.08
C SER A 142 19.28 -2.53 27.78
N SER A 143 19.62 -2.31 29.05
CA SER A 143 20.23 -3.34 29.92
C SER A 143 19.36 -4.59 30.14
N HIS A 144 18.10 -4.59 29.70
CA HIS A 144 17.18 -5.73 29.83
C HIS A 144 17.12 -6.60 28.57
N ALA A 145 17.99 -6.35 27.57
CA ALA A 145 17.97 -7.06 26.30
C ALA A 145 18.03 -8.58 26.46
N ASP A 146 18.98 -9.10 27.23
CA ASP A 146 19.18 -10.54 27.42
C ASP A 146 17.93 -11.21 28.03
N LEU A 147 17.36 -10.60 29.07
CA LEU A 147 16.13 -11.10 29.71
C LEU A 147 14.94 -11.15 28.74
N VAL A 148 14.84 -10.16 27.86
CA VAL A 148 13.75 -10.04 26.90
C VAL A 148 13.91 -11.08 25.78
N VAL A 149 15.14 -11.31 25.32
CA VAL A 149 15.44 -12.37 24.35
C VAL A 149 15.09 -13.73 24.93
N ASP A 150 15.55 -14.04 26.14
CA ASP A 150 15.29 -15.34 26.81
C ASP A 150 13.79 -15.58 26.99
N LEU A 151 13.02 -14.55 27.37
CA LEU A 151 11.58 -14.65 27.53
C LEU A 151 10.87 -14.92 26.20
N VAL A 152 11.25 -14.22 25.12
CA VAL A 152 10.67 -14.40 23.79
C VAL A 152 10.98 -15.81 23.27
N GLU A 153 12.21 -16.28 23.43
CA GLU A 153 12.62 -17.63 23.03
C GLU A 153 11.82 -18.72 23.77
N ALA A 154 11.70 -18.60 25.11
CA ALA A 154 10.91 -19.54 25.91
C ALA A 154 9.43 -19.60 25.47
N MET A 155 8.84 -18.44 25.14
CA MET A 155 7.47 -18.36 24.66
C MET A 155 7.32 -18.92 23.25
N PHE A 156 8.29 -18.68 22.36
CA PHE A 156 8.31 -19.21 21.00
C PHE A 156 8.40 -20.74 20.99
N GLN A 157 9.33 -21.32 21.76
CA GLN A 157 9.49 -22.77 21.87
C GLN A 157 8.21 -23.47 22.34
N ARG A 158 7.46 -22.85 23.26
CA ARG A 158 6.19 -23.40 23.76
C ARG A 158 5.08 -23.42 22.70
N ILE A 159 5.12 -22.50 21.73
CA ILE A 159 4.17 -22.46 20.61
C ILE A 159 4.61 -23.43 19.51
N ALA A 160 5.91 -23.49 19.20
CA ALA A 160 6.47 -24.35 18.16
C ALA A 160 6.45 -25.86 18.52
N ALA A 161 6.43 -26.19 19.82
CA ALA A 161 6.31 -27.57 20.30
C ALA A 161 4.87 -28.11 20.32
N LYS A 162 3.89 -27.32 19.85
CA LYS A 162 2.49 -27.71 19.68
C LYS A 162 2.17 -28.02 18.22
#